data_AF-A0A2E2CX26-F1
#
_entry.id   AF-A0A2E2CX26-F1
#
_cell.length_a   1.000
_cell.length_b   1.000
_cell.length_c   1.000
_cell.angle_alpha   90.00
_cell.angle_beta   90.00
_cell.angle_gamma   90.00
#
_symmetry.space_group_name_H-M   'P 1'
#
loop_
_entity.id
_entity.type
_entity.pdbx_description
1 polymer ?
#
loop_
_entity_poly.entity_id
_entity_poly.type
_entity_poly.pdbx_seq_one_letter_code
_entity_poly.pdbx_strand_id
1 'polypeptide(L)'
;MKTIAIWTVSLVVFGVVALTGFKVLVEAYAKQSALDFVGQAEGQMNLDALAIDLTKRVYEIYLTSDPQEKPLLLKLRPFVTHTGLPAFLRVEPGAIEVIELRGHCDASARTLAYLIQKLGYHAVQLNLIGRRGGAHTIVRVYRPDGTTFLVDPHTGLVPMVNQKVLSGSEVSAYQTAGMAPEEIWRPVSHNAKFHPVFRQFPDFIQAEQGSMTVLPGTIPWIPDTGLRVGALDGSAQGTGDAAGELGLPVYWDYLGHRYDRGWTREMSFQQDARVTFVLVEDARAGVITTDTQPKVTGNTVVYEVSAGETLKFHDGRADINWRTLNSYQLIDSIYFEAR
;
A
#
# COMPACT_ATOMS: atom_id res chain seq x y z
N MET A 1 -16.32 18.12 -39.62
CA MET A 1 -15.07 17.50 -39.12
C MET A 1 -14.11 18.48 -38.45
N LYS A 2 -13.75 19.64 -39.05
CA LYS A 2 -12.80 20.59 -38.44
C LYS A 2 -13.23 21.20 -37.09
N THR A 3 -14.52 21.48 -36.90
CA THR A 3 -15.04 22.12 -35.68
C THR A 3 -14.97 21.20 -34.47
N ILE A 4 -15.28 19.90 -34.64
CA ILE A 4 -15.22 18.90 -33.56
C ILE A 4 -13.77 18.74 -33.07
N ALA A 5 -12.81 18.71 -33.99
CA ALA A 5 -11.39 18.60 -33.64
C ALA A 5 -10.89 19.80 -32.80
N ILE A 6 -11.34 21.02 -33.08
CA ILE A 6 -10.96 22.21 -32.30
C ILE A 6 -11.52 22.14 -30.88
N TRP A 7 -12.79 21.78 -30.70
CA TRP A 7 -13.40 21.63 -29.37
C TRP A 7 -12.72 20.54 -28.54
N THR A 8 -12.39 19.40 -29.16
CA THR A 8 -11.66 18.32 -28.49
C THR A 8 -10.26 18.77 -28.07
N VAL A 9 -9.52 19.45 -28.94
CA VAL A 9 -8.18 19.97 -28.61
C VAL A 9 -8.26 21.00 -27.48
N SER A 10 -9.21 21.94 -27.54
CA SER A 10 -9.40 22.92 -26.46
C SER A 10 -9.73 22.25 -25.13
N LEU A 11 -10.66 21.29 -25.09
CA LEU A 11 -11.00 20.56 -23.87
C LEU A 11 -9.80 19.80 -23.28
N VAL A 12 -9.00 19.16 -24.13
CA VAL A 12 -7.77 18.47 -23.69
C VAL A 12 -6.77 19.46 -23.11
N VAL A 13 -6.52 20.58 -23.79
CA VAL A 13 -5.59 21.61 -23.31
C VAL A 13 -6.07 22.22 -21.99
N PHE A 14 -7.36 22.57 -21.88
CA PHE A 14 -7.93 23.07 -20.64
C PHE A 14 -7.83 22.05 -19.50
N GLY A 15 -8.08 20.77 -19.77
CA GLY A 15 -7.91 19.71 -18.78
C GLY A 15 -6.48 19.58 -18.29
N VAL A 16 -5.49 19.61 -19.20
CA VAL A 16 -4.06 19.56 -18.85
C VAL A 16 -3.66 20.80 -18.02
N VAL A 17 -4.09 21.99 -18.41
CA VAL A 17 -3.81 23.24 -17.67
C VAL A 17 -4.44 23.19 -16.28
N ALA A 18 -5.69 22.73 -16.16
CA ALA A 18 -6.38 22.60 -14.88
C ALA A 18 -5.68 21.60 -13.95
N LEU A 19 -5.28 20.43 -14.45
CA LEU A 19 -4.53 19.44 -13.68
C LEU A 19 -3.16 19.96 -13.25
N THR A 20 -2.46 20.67 -14.14
CA THR A 20 -1.17 21.30 -13.81
C THR A 20 -1.34 22.35 -12.72
N GLY A 21 -2.34 23.23 -12.85
CA GLY A 21 -2.67 24.24 -11.84
C GLY A 21 -3.05 23.62 -10.50
N PHE A 22 -3.86 22.55 -10.51
CA PHE A 22 -4.21 21.78 -9.32
C PHE A 22 -2.97 21.20 -8.64
N LYS A 23 -2.09 20.53 -9.39
CA LYS A 23 -0.83 19.98 -8.86
C LYS A 23 0.00 21.06 -8.17
N VAL A 24 0.23 22.17 -8.85
CA VAL A 24 1.05 23.28 -8.32
C VAL A 24 0.44 23.84 -7.04
N LEU A 25 -0.88 24.01 -6.98
CA LEU A 25 -1.56 24.50 -5.78
C LEU A 25 -1.45 23.53 -4.61
N VAL A 26 -1.72 22.23 -4.85
CA VAL A 26 -1.62 21.19 -3.82
C VAL A 26 -0.19 21.10 -3.28
N GLU A 27 0.82 21.06 -4.15
CA GLU A 27 2.21 20.94 -3.72
C GLU A 27 2.73 22.20 -3.02
N ALA A 28 2.31 23.40 -3.45
CA ALA A 28 2.66 24.63 -2.77
C ALA A 28 2.08 24.68 -1.35
N TYR A 29 0.81 24.30 -1.20
CA TYR A 29 0.16 24.25 0.10
C TYR A 29 0.77 23.15 0.99
N ALA A 30 1.00 21.95 0.44
CA ALA A 30 1.66 20.86 1.14
C ALA A 30 3.07 21.23 1.63
N LYS A 31 3.84 21.96 0.80
CA LYS A 31 5.16 22.46 1.19
C LYS A 31 5.07 23.42 2.37
N GLN A 32 4.11 24.36 2.34
CA GLN A 32 3.90 25.27 3.46
C GLN A 32 3.49 24.51 4.72
N SER A 33 2.54 23.57 4.62
CA SER A 33 2.11 22.72 5.73
C SER A 33 3.27 21.91 6.32
N ALA A 34 4.17 21.38 5.48
CA ALA A 34 5.35 20.67 5.95
C ALA A 34 6.31 21.58 6.72
N LEU A 35 6.56 22.80 6.23
CA LEU A 35 7.40 23.78 6.93
C LEU A 35 6.78 24.18 8.28
N ASP A 36 5.47 24.40 8.32
CA ASP A 36 4.75 24.74 9.55
C ASP A 36 4.79 23.56 10.55
N PHE A 37 4.69 22.32 10.06
CA PHE A 37 4.75 21.10 10.87
C PHE A 37 6.12 20.87 11.50
N VAL A 38 7.18 20.97 10.69
CA VAL A 38 8.56 20.79 11.17
C VAL A 38 8.95 21.95 12.08
N GLY A 39 8.46 23.16 11.80
CA GLY A 39 8.83 24.38 12.49
C GLY A 39 10.32 24.71 12.31
N GLN A 40 10.87 25.58 13.17
CA GLN A 40 12.31 25.90 13.19
C GLN A 40 13.19 24.81 13.86
N ALA A 41 12.67 23.60 14.07
CA ALA A 41 13.33 22.54 14.84
C ALA A 41 14.59 21.94 14.16
N GLU A 42 14.86 22.32 12.91
CA GLU A 42 15.98 21.84 12.09
C GLU A 42 17.37 22.17 12.65
N GLY A 43 17.51 23.24 13.45
CA GLY A 43 18.82 23.84 13.71
C GLY A 43 19.84 23.02 14.51
N GLN A 44 19.45 21.90 15.16
CA GLN A 44 20.31 21.24 16.17
C GLN A 44 20.23 19.70 16.24
N MET A 45 19.37 19.02 15.48
CA MET A 45 19.18 17.57 15.60
C MET A 45 19.91 16.78 14.50
N ASN A 46 20.49 15.64 14.86
CA ASN A 46 20.92 14.65 13.86
C ASN A 46 19.68 13.97 13.23
N LEU A 47 19.86 13.35 12.06
CA LEU A 47 18.76 12.73 11.30
C LEU A 47 17.95 11.70 12.10
N ASP A 48 18.62 10.87 12.90
CA ASP A 48 17.96 9.83 13.70
C ASP A 48 17.03 10.47 14.75
N ALA A 49 17.51 11.49 15.48
CA ALA A 49 16.72 12.22 16.47
C ALA A 49 15.57 12.99 15.82
N LEU A 50 15.81 13.63 14.67
CA LEU A 50 14.80 14.33 13.89
C LEU A 50 13.69 13.38 13.44
N ALA A 51 14.04 12.21 12.89
CA ALA A 51 13.07 11.22 12.43
C ALA A 51 12.24 10.65 13.60
N ILE A 52 12.85 10.41 14.77
CA ILE A 52 12.14 9.99 15.98
C ILE A 52 11.13 11.07 16.42
N ASP A 53 11.53 12.34 16.47
CA ASP A 53 10.66 13.44 16.87
C ASP A 53 9.48 13.60 15.91
N LEU A 54 9.74 13.59 14.59
CA LEU A 54 8.68 13.65 13.58
C LEU A 54 7.75 12.43 13.65
N THR A 55 8.29 11.23 13.92
CA THR A 55 7.47 10.02 14.12
C THR A 55 6.49 10.20 15.26
N LYS A 56 6.96 10.77 16.39
CA LYS A 56 6.11 11.06 17.54
C LYS A 56 5.01 12.06 17.19
N ARG A 57 5.35 13.18 16.54
CA ARG A 57 4.38 14.22 16.17
C ARG A 57 3.31 13.70 15.22
N VAL A 58 3.72 12.96 14.18
CA VAL A 58 2.78 12.36 13.23
C VAL A 58 1.87 11.35 13.94
N TYR A 59 2.41 10.50 14.81
CA TYR A 59 1.62 9.55 15.60
C TYR A 59 0.54 10.26 16.43
N GLU A 60 0.91 11.29 17.19
CA GLU A 60 -0.01 12.01 18.08
C GLU A 60 -1.16 12.69 17.31
N ILE A 61 -0.87 13.22 16.12
CA ILE A 61 -1.89 13.81 15.26
C ILE A 61 -2.83 12.73 14.72
N TYR A 62 -2.30 11.66 14.14
CA TYR A 62 -3.11 10.59 13.55
C TYR A 62 -3.94 9.84 14.59
N LEU A 63 -3.45 9.71 15.83
CA LEU A 63 -4.17 9.11 16.96
C LEU A 63 -5.49 9.82 17.27
N THR A 64 -5.56 11.13 17.04
CA THR A 64 -6.75 11.95 17.34
C THR A 64 -7.61 12.24 16.10
N SER A 65 -7.14 11.82 14.93
CA SER A 65 -7.82 12.02 13.65
C SER A 65 -8.87 10.94 13.41
N ASP A 66 -10.01 11.28 12.79
CA ASP A 66 -10.96 10.26 12.32
C ASP A 66 -10.42 9.64 11.01
N PRO A 67 -10.03 8.36 10.99
CA PRO A 67 -9.48 7.73 9.81
C PRO A 67 -10.54 7.44 8.72
N GLN A 68 -11.84 7.49 9.06
CA GLN A 68 -12.93 7.20 8.12
C GLN A 68 -13.37 8.44 7.34
N GLU A 69 -13.08 9.63 7.83
CA GLU A 69 -13.38 10.86 7.12
C GLU A 69 -12.52 10.95 5.84
N LYS A 70 -13.17 11.05 4.69
CA LYS A 70 -12.50 11.16 3.38
C LYS A 70 -12.82 12.52 2.72
N PRO A 71 -12.07 13.57 3.10
CA PRO A 71 -12.01 14.84 2.36
C PRO A 71 -11.79 14.64 0.87
N LEU A 72 -12.15 15.67 0.09
CA LEU A 72 -12.09 15.61 -1.36
C LEU A 72 -10.67 15.28 -1.88
N LEU A 73 -9.61 15.85 -1.29
CA LEU A 73 -8.24 15.59 -1.75
C LEU A 73 -7.86 14.11 -1.54
N LEU A 74 -8.20 13.52 -0.40
CA LEU A 74 -7.97 12.09 -0.15
C LEU A 74 -8.77 11.19 -1.11
N LYS A 75 -9.97 11.61 -1.52
CA LYS A 75 -10.76 10.91 -2.56
C LYS A 75 -10.11 11.01 -3.95
N LEU A 76 -9.52 12.16 -4.27
CA LEU A 76 -8.85 12.41 -5.55
C LEU A 76 -7.45 11.80 -5.63
N ARG A 77 -6.83 11.49 -4.48
CA ARG A 77 -5.46 10.96 -4.41
C ARG A 77 -5.17 9.84 -5.42
N PRO A 78 -5.95 8.73 -5.50
CA PRO A 78 -5.62 7.63 -6.41
C PRO A 78 -5.53 8.02 -7.89
N PHE A 79 -6.13 9.14 -8.28
CA PHE A 79 -6.08 9.66 -9.65
C PHE A 79 -4.87 10.55 -9.83
N VAL A 80 -4.68 11.51 -8.93
CA VAL A 80 -3.67 12.56 -9.09
C VAL A 80 -2.27 12.09 -8.71
N THR A 81 -2.12 10.99 -7.96
CA THR A 81 -0.82 10.37 -7.64
C THR A 81 -0.53 9.15 -8.52
N HIS A 82 -1.41 8.78 -9.45
CA HIS A 82 -1.29 7.54 -10.21
C HIS A 82 -0.04 7.52 -11.10
N THR A 83 0.65 6.38 -11.17
CA THR A 83 1.87 6.22 -11.99
C THR A 83 1.62 6.30 -13.49
N GLY A 84 0.40 6.03 -13.94
CA GLY A 84 -0.06 6.23 -15.32
C GLY A 84 -0.18 7.70 -15.73
N LEU A 85 -0.19 8.66 -14.79
CA LEU A 85 -0.10 10.08 -15.13
C LEU A 85 1.35 10.47 -15.46
N PRO A 86 1.57 11.33 -16.48
CA PRO A 86 2.87 11.95 -16.69
C PRO A 86 3.39 12.64 -15.44
N ALA A 87 4.69 12.53 -15.15
CA ALA A 87 5.29 13.06 -13.92
C ALA A 87 5.00 14.56 -13.69
N PHE A 88 4.86 15.36 -14.75
CA PHE A 88 4.54 16.79 -14.64
C PHE A 88 3.08 17.08 -14.23
N LEU A 89 2.17 16.11 -14.33
CA LEU A 89 0.77 16.19 -13.89
C LEU A 89 0.51 15.45 -12.57
N ARG A 90 1.42 14.54 -12.20
CA ARG A 90 1.28 13.69 -11.02
C ARG A 90 1.68 14.45 -9.77
N VAL A 91 0.76 14.56 -8.82
CA VAL A 91 1.01 15.10 -7.48
C VAL A 91 2.02 14.22 -6.75
N GLU A 92 2.97 14.86 -6.09
CA GLU A 92 3.98 14.18 -5.28
C GLU A 92 3.35 13.30 -4.16
N PRO A 93 3.82 12.06 -3.96
CA PRO A 93 3.35 11.22 -2.87
C PRO A 93 3.51 11.90 -1.50
N GLY A 94 2.47 11.85 -0.67
CA GLY A 94 2.47 12.45 0.67
C GLY A 94 2.08 13.93 0.72
N ALA A 95 2.01 14.63 -0.42
CA ALA A 95 1.56 16.02 -0.46
C ALA A 95 0.10 16.19 0.00
N ILE A 96 -0.78 15.25 -0.36
CA ILE A 96 -2.18 15.27 0.10
C ILE A 96 -2.26 14.89 1.58
N GLU A 97 -1.49 13.90 2.01
CA GLU A 97 -1.52 13.40 3.38
C GLU A 97 -1.01 14.43 4.40
N VAL A 98 -0.01 15.25 4.07
CA VAL A 98 0.46 16.31 4.97
C VAL A 98 -0.55 17.47 5.10
N ILE A 99 -1.45 17.64 4.13
CA ILE A 99 -2.54 18.63 4.16
C ILE A 99 -3.68 18.14 5.05
N GLU A 100 -4.06 16.88 4.87
CA GLU A 100 -5.29 16.32 5.46
C GLU A 100 -5.03 15.65 6.82
N LEU A 101 -3.81 15.18 7.08
CA LEU A 101 -3.33 14.60 8.34
C LEU A 101 -4.27 13.54 8.95
N ARG A 102 -4.84 12.70 8.08
CA ARG A 102 -5.87 11.70 8.40
C ARG A 102 -5.66 10.40 7.64
N GLY A 103 -6.29 9.32 8.12
CA GLY A 103 -6.30 8.01 7.48
C GLY A 103 -5.55 6.93 8.27
N HIS A 104 -5.23 5.82 7.60
CA HIS A 104 -4.58 4.66 8.20
C HIS A 104 -3.04 4.68 8.04
N CYS A 105 -2.37 3.56 8.31
CA CYS A 105 -0.92 3.43 8.27
C CYS A 105 -0.24 3.88 6.97
N ASP A 106 -0.88 3.65 5.81
CA ASP A 106 -0.37 4.18 4.53
C ASP A 106 -0.29 5.71 4.53
N ALA A 107 -1.28 6.39 5.12
CA ALA A 107 -1.34 7.84 5.12
C ALA A 107 -0.31 8.45 6.08
N SER A 108 -0.18 7.92 7.30
CA SER A 108 0.82 8.40 8.26
C SER A 108 2.25 8.18 7.77
N ALA A 109 2.53 7.04 7.12
CA ALA A 109 3.83 6.76 6.52
C ALA A 109 4.16 7.73 5.37
N ARG A 110 3.19 8.04 4.50
CA ARG A 110 3.35 9.04 3.43
C ARG A 110 3.59 10.44 3.97
N THR A 111 2.85 10.84 5.01
CA THR A 111 3.08 12.12 5.71
C THR A 111 4.50 12.21 6.22
N LEU A 112 4.97 11.23 6.99
CA LEU A 112 6.31 11.27 7.56
C LEU A 112 7.41 11.24 6.49
N ALA A 113 7.27 10.40 5.46
CA ALA A 113 8.22 10.35 4.34
C ALA A 113 8.30 11.71 3.63
N TYR A 114 7.15 12.35 3.35
CA TYR A 114 7.10 13.67 2.72
C TYR A 114 7.78 14.74 3.59
N LEU A 115 7.51 14.76 4.90
CA LEU A 115 8.13 15.69 5.84
C LEU A 115 9.66 15.57 5.82
N ILE A 116 10.19 14.35 5.94
CA ILE A 116 11.65 14.10 5.92
C ILE A 116 12.27 14.51 4.56
N GLN A 117 11.57 14.24 3.45
CA GLN A 117 11.99 14.66 2.11
C GLN A 117 12.06 16.18 1.95
N LYS A 118 11.14 16.94 2.56
CA LYS A 118 11.19 18.41 2.50
C LYS A 118 12.34 19.03 3.29
N LEU A 119 12.97 18.26 4.16
CA LEU A 119 14.21 18.62 4.87
C LEU A 119 15.47 18.17 4.12
N GLY A 120 15.33 17.67 2.88
CA GLY A 120 16.44 17.28 2.02
C GLY A 120 17.00 15.89 2.27
N TYR A 121 16.37 15.09 3.14
CA TYR A 121 16.76 13.70 3.38
C TYR A 121 15.94 12.72 2.56
N HIS A 122 16.53 11.58 2.21
CA HIS A 122 15.78 10.55 1.50
C HIS A 122 15.02 9.66 2.49
N ALA A 123 13.71 9.53 2.29
CA ALA A 123 12.84 8.62 3.03
C ALA A 123 11.74 8.09 2.11
N VAL A 124 11.30 6.85 2.33
CA VAL A 124 10.26 6.20 1.51
C VAL A 124 9.29 5.42 2.37
N GLN A 125 8.04 5.36 1.93
CA GLN A 125 7.07 4.42 2.46
C GLN A 125 7.54 2.99 2.19
N LEU A 126 7.51 2.14 3.23
CA LEU A 126 7.83 0.72 3.16
C LEU A 126 6.60 -0.10 3.56
N ASN A 127 6.05 -0.87 2.63
CA ASN A 127 4.95 -1.79 2.86
C ASN A 127 5.47 -3.09 3.45
N LEU A 128 4.88 -3.54 4.55
CA LEU A 128 5.13 -4.81 5.22
C LEU A 128 3.98 -5.75 4.90
N ILE A 129 4.27 -6.79 4.11
CA ILE A 129 3.27 -7.67 3.51
C ILE A 129 3.40 -9.06 4.13
N GLY A 130 2.44 -9.45 4.97
CA GLY A 130 2.46 -10.70 5.71
C GLY A 130 2.17 -11.91 4.82
N ARG A 131 2.87 -13.01 5.06
CA ARG A 131 2.61 -14.30 4.40
C ARG A 131 1.45 -15.09 5.02
N ARG A 132 1.06 -14.78 6.26
CA ARG A 132 0.05 -15.49 7.06
C ARG A 132 -0.91 -14.52 7.75
N GLY A 133 -1.37 -13.52 7.01
CA GLY A 133 -2.20 -12.45 7.56
C GLY A 133 -1.39 -11.24 8.05
N GLY A 134 -2.09 -10.12 8.24
CA GLY A 134 -1.52 -8.84 8.65
C GLY A 134 -0.75 -8.11 7.55
N ALA A 135 -1.03 -6.83 7.40
CA ALA A 135 -0.23 -5.93 6.59
C ALA A 135 -0.05 -4.61 7.33
N HIS A 136 1.06 -3.95 7.11
CA HIS A 136 1.33 -2.67 7.74
C HIS A 136 2.21 -1.81 6.86
N THR A 137 2.28 -0.52 7.17
CA THR A 137 3.12 0.42 6.43
C THR A 137 3.95 1.23 7.41
N ILE A 138 5.26 1.28 7.18
CA ILE A 138 6.24 2.05 7.96
C ILE A 138 7.07 2.94 7.02
N VAL A 139 8.06 3.64 7.54
CA VAL A 139 8.98 4.48 6.76
C VAL A 139 10.41 3.95 6.88
N ARG A 140 11.10 3.90 5.75
CA ARG A 140 12.55 3.70 5.67
C ARG A 140 13.21 5.04 5.42
N VAL A 141 14.18 5.39 6.26
CA VAL A 141 14.97 6.63 6.15
C VAL A 141 16.40 6.26 5.76
N TYR A 142 16.99 7.01 4.83
CA TYR A 142 18.35 6.79 4.35
C TYR A 142 19.27 7.85 4.95
N ARG A 143 20.32 7.38 5.60
CA ARG A 143 21.40 8.25 6.08
C ARG A 143 22.29 8.68 4.92
N PRO A 144 23.01 9.81 5.05
CA PRO A 144 23.95 10.26 4.02
C PRO A 144 25.07 9.27 3.69
N ASP A 145 25.39 8.35 4.62
CA ASP A 145 26.38 7.28 4.42
C ASP A 145 25.83 6.06 3.65
N GLY A 146 24.56 6.10 3.22
CA GLY A 146 23.89 5.03 2.49
C GLY A 146 23.27 3.94 3.38
N THR A 147 23.49 3.98 4.69
CA THR A 147 22.79 3.09 5.63
C THR A 147 21.34 3.52 5.81
N THR A 148 20.50 2.62 6.32
CA THR A 148 19.07 2.91 6.53
C THR A 148 18.63 2.61 7.95
N PHE A 149 17.50 3.17 8.32
CA PHE A 149 16.77 2.78 9.53
C PHE A 149 15.27 2.89 9.31
N LEU A 150 14.50 2.32 10.22
CA LEU A 150 13.05 2.25 10.14
C LEU A 150 12.40 3.12 11.22
N VAL A 151 11.22 3.64 10.92
CA VAL A 151 10.34 4.33 11.88
C VAL A 151 8.88 4.07 11.52
N ASP A 152 8.00 3.95 12.52
CA ASP A 152 6.56 3.74 12.31
C ASP A 152 5.72 4.87 12.92
N PRO A 153 5.25 5.82 12.09
CA PRO A 153 4.40 6.92 12.55
C PRO A 153 2.96 6.50 12.85
N HIS A 154 2.51 5.32 12.43
CA HIS A 154 1.15 4.87 12.72
C HIS A 154 1.01 4.31 14.13
N THR A 155 2.00 3.54 14.58
CA THR A 155 1.99 2.93 15.91
C THR A 155 2.81 3.72 16.93
N GLY A 156 3.59 4.71 16.47
CA GLY A 156 4.49 5.49 17.31
C GLY A 156 5.65 4.65 17.83
N LEU A 157 6.15 3.71 17.02
CA LEU A 157 7.23 2.79 17.38
C LEU A 157 8.46 3.01 16.49
N VAL A 158 9.64 2.86 17.09
CA VAL A 158 10.93 2.88 16.37
C VAL A 158 11.76 1.69 16.83
N PRO A 159 12.28 0.84 15.91
CA PRO A 159 13.14 -0.26 16.27
C PRO A 159 14.50 0.27 16.72
N MET A 160 14.88 -0.02 17.95
CA MET A 160 16.06 0.54 18.60
C MET A 160 16.62 -0.42 19.66
N VAL A 161 17.94 -0.66 19.59
CA VAL A 161 18.69 -1.43 20.59
C VAL A 161 19.90 -0.60 21.00
N ASN A 162 20.15 -0.47 22.31
CA ASN A 162 21.27 0.32 22.85
C ASN A 162 21.34 1.76 22.28
N GLN A 163 20.19 2.44 22.18
CA GLN A 163 20.05 3.80 21.61
C GLN A 163 20.36 3.92 20.12
N LYS A 164 20.66 2.82 19.43
CA LYS A 164 20.85 2.78 17.97
C LYS A 164 19.54 2.41 17.29
N VAL A 165 19.03 3.27 16.41
CA VAL A 165 17.90 2.92 15.53
C VAL A 165 18.33 1.97 14.43
N LEU A 166 17.47 1.01 14.11
CA LEU A 166 17.83 -0.17 13.34
C LEU A 166 17.27 -0.16 11.92
N SER A 167 18.04 -0.75 11.00
CA SER A 167 17.57 -1.16 9.67
C SER A 167 16.64 -2.38 9.75
N GLY A 168 15.91 -2.65 8.66
CA GLY A 168 15.05 -3.84 8.58
C GLY A 168 15.81 -5.16 8.76
N SER A 169 17.01 -5.28 8.16
CA SER A 169 17.85 -6.47 8.32
C SER A 169 18.33 -6.67 9.76
N GLU A 170 18.64 -5.59 10.47
CA GLU A 170 19.03 -5.67 11.88
C GLU A 170 17.86 -6.10 12.76
N VAL A 171 16.66 -5.57 12.54
CA VAL A 171 15.45 -6.01 13.26
C VAL A 171 15.22 -7.51 13.07
N SER A 172 15.26 -7.98 11.82
CA SER A 172 15.10 -9.40 11.52
C SER A 172 16.18 -10.23 12.22
N ALA A 173 17.44 -9.80 12.18
CA ALA A 173 18.54 -10.51 12.84
C ALA A 173 18.35 -10.61 14.36
N TYR A 174 17.96 -9.53 15.04
CA TYR A 174 17.70 -9.54 16.48
C TYR A 174 16.53 -10.45 16.86
N GLN A 175 15.43 -10.40 16.12
CA GLN A 175 14.26 -11.25 16.39
C GLN A 175 14.54 -12.73 16.11
N THR A 176 15.24 -13.05 15.01
CA THR A 176 15.69 -14.43 14.73
C THR A 176 16.68 -14.94 15.77
N ALA A 177 17.49 -14.05 16.36
CA ALA A 177 18.37 -14.38 17.49
C ALA A 177 17.63 -14.54 18.84
N GLY A 178 16.31 -14.37 18.88
CA GLY A 178 15.47 -14.62 20.05
C GLY A 178 15.21 -13.40 20.94
N MET A 179 15.62 -12.19 20.55
CA MET A 179 15.27 -10.97 21.29
C MET A 179 13.77 -10.69 21.14
N ALA A 180 13.11 -10.33 22.24
CA ALA A 180 11.67 -10.10 22.19
C ALA A 180 11.34 -8.87 21.34
N PRO A 181 10.29 -8.91 20.48
CA PRO A 181 9.89 -7.76 19.67
C PRO A 181 9.68 -6.47 20.47
N GLU A 182 9.12 -6.57 21.68
CA GLU A 182 8.90 -5.46 22.61
C GLU A 182 10.21 -4.83 23.13
N GLU A 183 11.33 -5.56 23.07
CA GLU A 183 12.67 -5.05 23.40
C GLU A 183 13.35 -4.32 22.23
N ILE A 184 12.83 -4.51 21.02
CA ILE A 184 13.35 -3.90 19.80
C ILE A 184 12.49 -2.69 19.44
N TRP A 185 11.17 -2.83 19.37
CA TRP A 185 10.25 -1.79 18.93
C TRP A 185 9.86 -0.89 20.11
N ARG A 186 10.53 0.27 20.21
CA ARG A 186 10.39 1.18 21.33
C ARG A 186 9.37 2.29 21.04
N PRO A 187 8.45 2.59 21.99
CA PRO A 187 7.51 3.69 21.83
C PRO A 187 8.21 5.04 21.92
N VAL A 188 7.84 5.96 21.01
CA VAL A 188 8.33 7.35 21.00
C VAL A 188 7.36 8.33 21.65
N SER A 189 6.15 7.88 22.01
CA SER A 189 5.14 8.63 22.76
C SER A 189 4.61 7.81 23.93
N HIS A 190 4.17 8.48 25.00
CA HIS A 190 3.52 7.83 26.15
C HIS A 190 2.19 7.16 25.78
N ASN A 191 1.55 7.59 24.69
CA ASN A 191 0.34 6.98 24.17
C ASN A 191 0.61 5.79 23.24
N ALA A 192 1.86 5.57 22.81
CA ALA A 192 2.22 4.48 21.93
C ALA A 192 2.34 3.17 22.72
N LYS A 193 1.74 2.11 22.18
CA LYS A 193 1.83 0.74 22.73
C LYS A 193 2.41 -0.18 21.66
N PHE A 194 3.05 -1.25 22.09
CA PHE A 194 3.55 -2.26 21.17
C PHE A 194 2.41 -2.81 20.30
N HIS A 195 2.63 -2.83 18.98
CA HIS A 195 1.66 -3.34 18.02
C HIS A 195 2.00 -4.79 17.64
N PRO A 196 1.09 -5.77 17.83
CA PRO A 196 1.38 -7.19 17.62
C PRO A 196 1.89 -7.57 16.23
N VAL A 197 1.60 -6.76 15.20
CA VAL A 197 2.09 -6.95 13.82
C VAL A 197 3.61 -7.11 13.73
N PHE A 198 4.36 -6.52 14.66
CA PHE A 198 5.83 -6.56 14.66
C PHE A 198 6.42 -7.85 15.22
N ARG A 199 5.60 -8.77 15.72
CA ARG A 199 6.06 -10.12 16.12
C ARG A 199 6.47 -10.98 14.93
N GLN A 200 5.84 -10.76 13.78
CA GLN A 200 6.12 -11.47 12.53
C GLN A 200 7.02 -10.66 11.58
N PHE A 201 7.74 -9.66 12.09
CA PHE A 201 8.56 -8.79 11.23
C PHE A 201 9.56 -9.53 10.32
N PRO A 202 10.22 -10.63 10.73
CA PRO A 202 11.17 -11.34 9.87
C PRO A 202 10.49 -12.05 8.70
N ASP A 203 9.18 -12.31 8.81
CA ASP A 203 8.39 -13.01 7.81
C ASP A 203 7.75 -12.06 6.79
N PHE A 204 7.84 -10.74 7.00
CA PHE A 204 7.30 -9.77 6.06
C PHE A 204 8.10 -9.71 4.76
N ILE A 205 7.37 -9.71 3.65
CA ILE A 205 7.89 -9.17 2.39
C ILE A 205 7.89 -7.65 2.53
N GLN A 206 9.05 -7.02 2.36
CA GLN A 206 9.23 -5.57 2.46
C GLN A 206 9.29 -4.94 1.08
N ALA A 207 8.39 -4.02 0.78
CA ALA A 207 8.25 -3.40 -0.54
C ALA A 207 8.20 -1.87 -0.44
N GLU A 208 9.17 -1.19 -1.06
CA GLU A 208 9.14 0.27 -1.14
C GLU A 208 7.98 0.73 -2.03
N GLN A 209 7.39 1.87 -1.71
CA GLN A 209 6.34 2.46 -2.52
C GLN A 209 6.80 2.66 -3.98
N GLY A 210 5.94 2.28 -4.92
CA GLY A 210 6.23 2.35 -6.36
C GLY A 210 7.18 1.27 -6.88
N SER A 211 7.77 0.44 -6.02
CA SER A 211 8.57 -0.71 -6.46
C SER A 211 7.67 -1.82 -7.00
N MET A 212 8.14 -2.50 -8.05
CA MET A 212 7.51 -3.72 -8.52
C MET A 212 7.86 -4.87 -7.56
N THR A 213 6.87 -5.46 -6.91
CA THR A 213 7.08 -6.55 -5.95
C THR A 213 6.28 -7.78 -6.35
N VAL A 214 6.95 -8.93 -6.39
CA VAL A 214 6.30 -10.23 -6.59
C VAL A 214 5.85 -10.78 -5.23
N LEU A 215 4.58 -11.14 -5.13
CA LEU A 215 3.96 -11.72 -3.94
C LEU A 215 3.62 -13.19 -4.22
N PRO A 216 4.55 -14.12 -3.95
CA PRO A 216 4.35 -15.53 -4.26
C PRO A 216 3.40 -16.20 -3.25
N GLY A 217 2.44 -16.95 -3.77
CA GLY A 217 1.58 -17.86 -3.01
C GLY A 217 1.51 -19.22 -3.68
N THR A 218 1.51 -20.27 -2.87
CA THR A 218 1.32 -21.65 -3.34
C THR A 218 0.04 -22.17 -2.75
N ILE A 219 -0.89 -22.60 -3.61
CA ILE A 219 -2.14 -23.21 -3.18
C ILE A 219 -1.83 -24.60 -2.62
N PRO A 220 -2.30 -24.93 -1.40
CA PRO A 220 -2.16 -26.28 -0.87
C PRO A 220 -2.93 -27.29 -1.73
N TRP A 221 -2.72 -28.59 -1.50
CA TRP A 221 -3.47 -29.64 -2.16
C TRP A 221 -4.99 -29.40 -2.04
N ILE A 222 -5.70 -29.43 -3.16
CA ILE A 222 -7.14 -29.17 -3.22
C ILE A 222 -7.87 -30.51 -3.04
N PRO A 223 -8.66 -30.70 -1.97
CA PRO A 223 -9.44 -31.91 -1.78
C PRO A 223 -10.61 -31.97 -2.78
N ASP A 224 -11.20 -33.15 -2.96
CA ASP A 224 -12.34 -33.35 -3.86
C ASP A 224 -13.56 -32.48 -3.51
N THR A 225 -13.67 -32.02 -2.27
CA THR A 225 -14.71 -31.08 -1.80
C THR A 225 -14.44 -29.62 -2.20
N GLY A 226 -13.24 -29.33 -2.71
CA GLY A 226 -12.73 -27.99 -2.98
C GLY A 226 -12.24 -27.25 -1.73
N LEU A 227 -11.62 -26.08 -1.95
CA LEU A 227 -11.25 -25.12 -0.92
C LEU A 227 -11.99 -23.80 -1.15
N ARG A 228 -12.35 -23.12 -0.06
CA ARG A 228 -13.00 -21.81 -0.13
C ARG A 228 -12.30 -20.82 0.78
N VAL A 229 -12.10 -19.61 0.26
CA VAL A 229 -11.62 -18.43 0.96
C VAL A 229 -12.72 -17.39 0.98
N GLY A 230 -13.01 -16.83 2.16
CA GLY A 230 -14.04 -15.79 2.34
C GLY A 230 -15.48 -16.32 2.46
N ALA A 231 -16.38 -15.41 2.87
CA ALA A 231 -17.82 -15.63 2.90
C ALA A 231 -18.43 -15.30 1.52
N LEU A 232 -19.69 -15.67 1.28
CA LEU A 232 -20.40 -15.42 0.02
C LEU A 232 -21.62 -14.64 0.44
N ASP A 233 -21.34 -13.47 1.00
CA ASP A 233 -22.27 -12.59 1.68
C ASP A 233 -22.30 -11.19 1.04
N GLY A 234 -21.57 -11.03 -0.08
CA GLY A 234 -21.45 -9.77 -0.79
C GLY A 234 -20.42 -8.83 -0.16
N SER A 235 -19.47 -9.35 0.63
CA SER A 235 -18.45 -8.55 1.33
C SER A 235 -17.06 -9.13 1.16
N ALA A 236 -16.06 -8.26 0.99
CA ALA A 236 -14.65 -8.65 1.03
C ALA A 236 -14.11 -8.89 2.46
N GLN A 237 -14.96 -8.73 3.48
CA GLN A 237 -14.55 -8.82 4.87
C GLN A 237 -14.11 -10.25 5.20
N GLY A 238 -12.89 -10.40 5.71
CA GLY A 238 -12.32 -11.69 6.11
C GLY A 238 -11.70 -12.51 4.97
N THR A 239 -11.93 -12.17 3.71
CA THR A 239 -11.36 -12.88 2.54
C THR A 239 -9.83 -12.82 2.54
N GLY A 240 -9.26 -11.65 2.85
CA GLY A 240 -7.80 -11.49 2.96
C GLY A 240 -7.17 -12.30 4.10
N ASP A 241 -7.86 -12.40 5.24
CA ASP A 241 -7.37 -13.17 6.40
C ASP A 241 -7.45 -14.67 6.13
N ALA A 242 -8.57 -15.15 5.57
CA ALA A 242 -8.76 -16.54 5.17
C ALA A 242 -7.76 -16.98 4.08
N ALA A 243 -7.36 -16.07 3.18
CA ALA A 243 -6.29 -16.34 2.23
C ALA A 243 -4.95 -16.55 2.94
N GLY A 244 -4.67 -15.73 3.96
CA GLY A 244 -3.50 -15.86 4.82
C GLY A 244 -3.42 -17.21 5.55
N GLU A 245 -4.56 -17.75 6.00
CA GLU A 245 -4.63 -19.09 6.61
C GLU A 245 -4.27 -20.22 5.63
N LEU A 246 -4.53 -20.01 4.32
CA LEU A 246 -4.10 -20.93 3.25
C LEU A 246 -2.65 -20.70 2.77
N GLY A 247 -1.91 -19.79 3.40
CA GLY A 247 -0.52 -19.49 3.04
C GLY A 247 -0.36 -18.59 1.82
N LEU A 248 -1.43 -17.93 1.39
CA LEU A 248 -1.36 -16.87 0.40
C LEU A 248 -0.96 -15.54 1.08
N PRO A 249 -0.17 -14.67 0.42
CA PRO A 249 0.09 -13.33 0.92
C PRO A 249 -1.20 -12.57 1.22
N VAL A 250 -1.16 -11.66 2.18
CA VAL A 250 -2.26 -10.69 2.37
C VAL A 250 -2.55 -9.96 1.06
N TYR A 251 -3.80 -9.47 0.90
CA TYR A 251 -4.33 -8.80 -0.31
C TYR A 251 -4.97 -9.70 -1.37
N TRP A 252 -5.66 -10.76 -0.96
CA TRP A 252 -6.62 -11.49 -1.80
C TRP A 252 -8.09 -11.10 -1.52
N ASP A 253 -8.30 -9.90 -0.97
CA ASP A 253 -9.61 -9.26 -0.76
C ASP A 253 -10.05 -8.38 -1.95
N TYR A 254 -9.20 -8.23 -2.99
CA TYR A 254 -9.54 -7.51 -4.22
C TYR A 254 -8.75 -7.99 -5.46
N LEU A 255 -9.24 -7.67 -6.65
CA LEU A 255 -8.52 -7.68 -7.93
C LEU A 255 -8.21 -6.25 -8.39
N GLY A 256 -7.04 -6.01 -8.98
CA GLY A 256 -6.68 -4.70 -9.54
C GLY A 256 -5.74 -3.87 -8.65
N HIS A 257 -5.68 -2.56 -8.89
CA HIS A 257 -4.70 -1.66 -8.29
C HIS A 257 -5.24 -0.93 -7.06
N ARG A 258 -4.53 -0.97 -5.94
CA ARG A 258 -4.81 -0.16 -4.73
C ARG A 258 -3.54 0.61 -4.30
N TYR A 259 -3.66 1.90 -3.96
CA TYR A 259 -2.62 2.70 -3.28
C TYR A 259 -1.22 2.80 -3.93
N ASP A 260 -1.12 2.93 -5.27
CA ASP A 260 0.17 3.06 -6.00
C ASP A 260 1.11 1.84 -5.85
N ARG A 261 0.53 0.66 -5.62
CA ARG A 261 1.26 -0.58 -5.38
C ARG A 261 1.54 -1.31 -6.71
N GLY A 262 2.82 -1.43 -7.06
CA GLY A 262 3.28 -2.18 -8.21
C GLY A 262 3.35 -3.69 -7.94
N TRP A 263 2.25 -4.33 -7.55
CA TRP A 263 2.31 -5.74 -7.19
C TRP A 263 2.09 -6.67 -8.39
N THR A 264 2.81 -7.79 -8.35
CA THR A 264 2.48 -8.99 -9.11
C THR A 264 2.17 -10.08 -8.10
N ARG A 265 0.88 -10.37 -7.88
CA ARG A 265 0.47 -11.50 -7.03
C ARG A 265 0.54 -12.78 -7.84
N GLU A 266 1.16 -13.81 -7.27
CA GLU A 266 1.33 -15.10 -7.92
C GLU A 266 0.61 -16.19 -7.13
N MET A 267 -0.04 -17.09 -7.86
CA MET A 267 -0.75 -18.24 -7.32
C MET A 267 -0.30 -19.49 -8.08
N SER A 268 0.49 -20.32 -7.42
CA SER A 268 1.05 -21.56 -8.00
C SER A 268 0.26 -22.78 -7.55
N PHE A 269 0.09 -23.75 -8.46
CA PHE A 269 -0.73 -24.94 -8.24
C PHE A 269 0.08 -26.23 -8.34
N GLN A 270 -0.19 -27.18 -7.46
CA GLN A 270 0.45 -28.51 -7.46
C GLN A 270 -0.32 -29.57 -8.24
N GLN A 271 -1.56 -29.26 -8.66
CA GLN A 271 -2.47 -30.13 -9.39
C GLN A 271 -3.30 -29.29 -10.37
N ASP A 272 -3.94 -29.94 -11.33
CA ASP A 272 -4.90 -29.27 -12.21
C ASP A 272 -6.05 -28.72 -11.36
N ALA A 273 -6.42 -27.46 -11.62
CA ALA A 273 -7.38 -26.74 -10.80
C ALA A 273 -8.30 -25.85 -11.63
N ARG A 274 -9.50 -25.62 -11.12
CA ARG A 274 -10.31 -24.46 -11.46
C ARG A 274 -10.30 -23.50 -10.28
N VAL A 275 -10.07 -22.21 -10.56
CA VAL A 275 -10.18 -21.15 -9.57
C VAL A 275 -11.27 -20.18 -9.98
N THR A 276 -12.21 -19.96 -9.08
CA THR A 276 -13.33 -19.04 -9.28
C THR A 276 -13.24 -17.93 -8.26
N PHE A 277 -13.06 -16.70 -8.73
CA PHE A 277 -13.24 -15.51 -7.92
C PHE A 277 -14.68 -15.04 -8.06
N VAL A 278 -15.34 -14.83 -6.92
CA VAL A 278 -16.65 -14.18 -6.83
C VAL A 278 -16.41 -12.76 -6.34
N LEU A 279 -16.78 -11.78 -7.15
CA LEU A 279 -16.62 -10.37 -6.84
C LEU A 279 -17.90 -9.81 -6.22
N VAL A 280 -17.74 -8.74 -5.44
CA VAL A 280 -18.87 -8.00 -4.83
C VAL A 280 -19.70 -7.26 -5.90
N GLU A 281 -19.07 -6.90 -7.02
CA GLU A 281 -19.70 -6.23 -8.16
C GLU A 281 -19.34 -6.93 -9.48
N ASP A 282 -20.07 -6.63 -10.55
CA ASP A 282 -19.79 -7.18 -11.88
C ASP A 282 -18.34 -6.94 -12.30
N ALA A 283 -17.71 -8.00 -12.83
CA ALA A 283 -16.32 -8.01 -13.23
C ALA A 283 -16.05 -7.06 -14.40
N ARG A 284 -14.92 -6.36 -14.33
CA ARG A 284 -14.49 -5.38 -15.33
C ARG A 284 -13.16 -5.83 -15.92
N ALA A 285 -13.16 -6.11 -17.23
CA ALA A 285 -12.00 -6.64 -17.93
C ALA A 285 -10.72 -5.80 -17.75
N GLY A 286 -10.83 -4.46 -17.76
CA GLY A 286 -9.66 -3.58 -17.57
C GLY A 286 -9.02 -3.63 -16.16
N VAL A 287 -9.76 -4.09 -15.15
CA VAL A 287 -9.25 -4.20 -13.76
C VAL A 287 -8.55 -5.55 -13.54
N ILE A 288 -8.90 -6.57 -14.33
CA ILE A 288 -8.37 -7.92 -14.22
C ILE A 288 -7.19 -8.06 -15.20
N THR A 289 -5.99 -7.72 -14.74
CA THR A 289 -4.79 -7.85 -15.57
C THR A 289 -4.02 -9.10 -15.18
N THR A 290 -4.12 -10.15 -15.99
CA THR A 290 -3.48 -11.45 -15.76
C THR A 290 -2.76 -11.97 -17.00
N ASP A 291 -1.79 -12.87 -16.83
CA ASP A 291 -1.10 -13.53 -17.95
C ASP A 291 -1.98 -14.60 -18.64
N THR A 292 -2.92 -15.17 -17.89
CA THR A 292 -3.91 -16.15 -18.38
C THR A 292 -5.25 -15.45 -18.57
N GLN A 293 -5.92 -15.65 -19.71
CA GLN A 293 -7.24 -15.06 -19.96
C GLN A 293 -8.34 -15.78 -19.16
N PRO A 294 -9.08 -15.09 -18.28
CA PRO A 294 -10.18 -15.69 -17.55
C PRO A 294 -11.45 -15.81 -18.40
N LYS A 295 -12.34 -16.72 -17.99
CA LYS A 295 -13.76 -16.66 -18.36
C LYS A 295 -14.48 -15.75 -17.36
N VAL A 296 -15.14 -14.71 -17.86
CA VAL A 296 -15.84 -13.72 -17.03
C VAL A 296 -17.34 -13.81 -17.27
N THR A 297 -18.14 -13.94 -16.21
CA THR A 297 -19.61 -13.97 -16.28
C THR A 297 -20.22 -13.23 -15.09
N GLY A 298 -20.83 -12.07 -15.32
CA GLY A 298 -21.37 -11.23 -14.25
C GLY A 298 -20.27 -10.83 -13.26
N ASN A 299 -20.44 -11.20 -12.00
CA ASN A 299 -19.47 -10.98 -10.93
C ASN A 299 -18.47 -12.13 -10.73
N THR A 300 -18.42 -13.12 -11.64
CA THR A 300 -17.52 -14.27 -11.52
C THR A 300 -16.37 -14.21 -12.53
N VAL A 301 -15.17 -14.56 -12.06
CA VAL A 301 -13.94 -14.64 -12.86
C VAL A 301 -13.33 -16.03 -12.65
N VAL A 302 -13.26 -16.82 -13.72
CA VAL A 302 -12.86 -18.23 -13.66
C VAL A 302 -11.58 -18.45 -14.45
N TYR A 303 -10.64 -19.14 -13.81
CA TYR A 303 -9.40 -19.63 -14.42
C TYR A 303 -9.40 -21.15 -14.40
N GLU A 304 -8.91 -21.74 -15.49
CA GLU A 304 -8.54 -23.15 -15.55
C GLU A 304 -7.01 -23.19 -15.62
N VAL A 305 -6.39 -23.95 -14.72
CA VAL A 305 -4.94 -23.92 -14.48
C VAL A 305 -4.41 -25.35 -14.46
N SER A 306 -3.30 -25.60 -15.14
CA SER A 306 -2.64 -26.91 -15.10
C SER A 306 -1.66 -27.01 -13.93
N ALA A 307 -1.39 -28.24 -13.50
CA ALA A 307 -0.40 -28.54 -12.47
C ALA A 307 0.97 -27.96 -12.86
N GLY A 308 1.60 -27.24 -11.92
CA GLY A 308 2.90 -26.59 -12.14
C GLY A 308 2.82 -25.22 -12.81
N GLU A 309 1.64 -24.75 -13.23
CA GLU A 309 1.47 -23.38 -13.69
C GLU A 309 1.30 -22.39 -12.53
N THR A 310 1.65 -21.13 -12.81
CA THR A 310 1.49 -20.01 -11.90
C THR A 310 0.59 -18.96 -12.55
N LEU A 311 -0.56 -18.70 -11.95
CA LEU A 311 -1.38 -17.54 -12.31
C LEU A 311 -0.74 -16.27 -11.77
N LYS A 312 -0.58 -15.27 -12.63
CA LYS A 312 -0.01 -13.96 -12.26
C LYS A 312 -1.06 -12.86 -12.42
N PHE A 313 -1.19 -12.05 -11.38
CA PHE A 313 -2.09 -10.89 -11.33
C PHE A 313 -1.24 -9.62 -11.22
N HIS A 314 -1.27 -8.79 -12.27
CA HIS A 314 -0.47 -7.58 -12.39
C HIS A 314 -1.27 -6.37 -11.90
N ASP A 315 -1.42 -6.26 -10.59
CA ASP A 315 -2.21 -5.20 -9.95
C ASP A 315 -1.75 -3.81 -10.38
N GLY A 316 -0.45 -3.57 -10.51
CA GLY A 316 0.11 -2.28 -10.93
C GLY A 316 -0.20 -1.86 -12.38
N ARG A 317 -0.86 -2.73 -13.17
CA ARG A 317 -1.25 -2.47 -14.56
C ARG A 317 -2.76 -2.33 -14.76
N ALA A 318 -3.54 -2.47 -13.69
CA ALA A 318 -5.00 -2.40 -13.78
C ALA A 318 -5.47 -1.00 -14.20
N ASP A 319 -6.49 -0.95 -15.06
CA ASP A 319 -7.12 0.30 -15.48
C ASP A 319 -7.87 0.98 -14.33
N ILE A 320 -8.01 2.29 -14.45
CA ILE A 320 -8.77 3.12 -13.53
C ILE A 320 -10.19 3.32 -14.07
N ASN A 321 -11.20 3.01 -13.27
CA ASN A 321 -12.57 3.44 -13.55
C ASN A 321 -12.76 4.91 -13.15
N TRP A 322 -12.75 5.79 -14.15
CA TRP A 322 -12.95 7.23 -13.96
C TRP A 322 -14.36 7.63 -13.49
N ARG A 323 -15.37 6.75 -13.64
CA ARG A 323 -16.75 7.02 -13.16
C ARG A 323 -16.92 6.72 -11.68
N THR A 324 -16.46 5.54 -11.25
CA THR A 324 -16.58 5.12 -9.84
C THR A 324 -15.39 5.56 -9.01
N LEU A 325 -14.38 6.16 -9.64
CA LEU A 325 -13.13 6.53 -9.03
C LEU A 325 -12.52 5.33 -8.27
N ASN A 326 -12.42 4.19 -8.95
CA ASN A 326 -11.89 2.97 -8.38
C ASN A 326 -11.00 2.22 -9.38
N SER A 327 -9.88 1.66 -8.92
CA SER A 327 -8.95 0.85 -9.74
C SER A 327 -8.85 -0.59 -9.28
N TYR A 328 -9.70 -1.01 -8.34
CA TYR A 328 -9.80 -2.39 -7.86
C TYR A 328 -11.26 -2.84 -7.72
N GLN A 329 -11.49 -4.15 -7.65
CA GLN A 329 -12.79 -4.77 -7.38
C GLN A 329 -12.67 -5.71 -6.18
N LEU A 330 -13.58 -5.58 -5.23
CA LEU A 330 -13.57 -6.40 -4.02
C LEU A 330 -13.94 -7.86 -4.35
N ILE A 331 -13.23 -8.80 -3.73
CA ILE A 331 -13.48 -10.24 -3.83
C ILE A 331 -14.31 -10.65 -2.61
N ASP A 332 -15.52 -11.15 -2.87
CA ASP A 332 -16.40 -11.77 -1.86
C ASP A 332 -15.79 -13.11 -1.43
N SER A 333 -15.58 -14.03 -2.39
CA SER A 333 -14.92 -15.32 -2.13
C SER A 333 -14.04 -15.81 -3.27
N ILE A 334 -13.18 -16.77 -2.94
CA ILE A 334 -12.37 -17.54 -3.90
C ILE A 334 -12.66 -19.01 -3.68
N TYR A 335 -13.01 -19.73 -4.74
CA TYR A 335 -13.25 -21.17 -4.72
C TYR A 335 -12.24 -21.90 -5.59
N PHE A 336 -11.71 -23.00 -5.07
CA PHE A 336 -10.72 -23.85 -5.71
C PHE A 336 -11.30 -25.26 -5.87
N GLU A 337 -11.31 -25.77 -7.09
CA GLU A 337 -11.77 -27.13 -7.43
C GLU A 337 -10.62 -27.92 -8.06
N ALA A 338 -10.42 -29.17 -7.62
CA ALA A 338 -9.54 -30.11 -8.32
C ALA A 338 -10.14 -30.47 -9.69
N ARG A 339 -9.29 -30.74 -10.69
CA ARG A 339 -9.71 -31.13 -12.04
C ARG A 339 -9.14 -32.46 -12.49
#